data_AF-A0A6J8CVL6-F1
#
_entry.id   AF-A0A6J8CVL6-F1
#
_cell.length_a   1.000
_cell.length_b   1.000
_cell.length_c   1.000
_cell.angle_alpha   90.00
_cell.angle_beta   90.00
_cell.angle_gamma   90.00
#
_symmetry.space_group_name_H-M   'P 1'
#
loop_
_entity.id
_entity.type
_entity.pdbx_description
1 polymer ?
#
loop_
_entity_poly.entity_id
_entity_poly.type
_entity_poly.pdbx_seq_one_letter_code
_entity_poly.pdbx_strand_id
1 'polypeptide(L)'
;MSGGLSLKEAVQVDGDVLFGLLKKTSLPIHKHLKKQKMEPILYMTEWFMCVFTRTLPWGCVLRVWDMFLCEGVKVVFRVALVLFRIALGEPGCLSQCPTMYETLEKLRRLPIQTLEEEFLVQESLRLNITERDMEKEHQKQIQRRKTKEMNGDKPGRHKHRS
;
A
#
# COMPACT_ATOMS: atom_id res chain seq x y z
N MET A 1 -28.46 10.57 -1.10
CA MET A 1 -28.04 9.19 -0.77
C MET A 1 -26.54 9.20 -0.59
N SER A 2 -26.05 9.16 0.64
CA SER A 2 -24.62 9.09 0.92
C SER A 2 -24.12 7.73 0.46
N GLY A 3 -23.57 7.66 -0.74
CA GLY A 3 -22.93 6.47 -1.28
C GLY A 3 -21.71 6.15 -0.44
N GLY A 4 -21.87 5.26 0.54
CA GLY A 4 -20.73 4.66 1.23
C GLY A 4 -19.91 3.89 0.20
N LEU A 5 -18.58 4.05 0.25
CA LEU A 5 -17.67 3.26 -0.57
C LEU A 5 -17.95 1.78 -0.31
N SER A 6 -18.08 0.98 -1.37
CA SER A 6 -18.07 -0.47 -1.22
C SER A 6 -16.74 -0.92 -0.59
N LEU A 7 -16.74 -2.05 0.11
CA LEU A 7 -15.54 -2.58 0.76
C LEU A 7 -14.35 -2.71 -0.21
N LYS A 8 -14.63 -3.11 -1.47
CA LYS A 8 -13.61 -3.19 -2.52
C LYS A 8 -13.04 -1.82 -2.89
N GLU A 9 -13.88 -0.80 -2.97
CA GLU A 9 -13.44 0.57 -3.26
C GLU A 9 -12.63 1.17 -2.11
N ALA A 10 -13.02 0.90 -0.85
CA ALA A 10 -12.26 1.33 0.32
C ALA A 10 -10.84 0.74 0.33
N VAL A 11 -10.72 -0.58 0.13
CA VAL A 11 -9.40 -1.26 0.04
C VAL A 11 -8.60 -0.72 -1.14
N GLN A 12 -9.23 -0.41 -2.26
CA GLN A 12 -8.54 0.17 -3.41
C GLN A 12 -8.02 1.58 -3.12
N VAL A 13 -8.80 2.41 -2.41
CA VAL A 13 -8.36 3.74 -1.96
C VAL A 13 -7.18 3.61 -1.00
N ASP A 14 -7.24 2.70 -0.03
CA ASP A 14 -6.12 2.46 0.88
C ASP A 14 -4.87 1.96 0.15
N GLY A 15 -5.05 1.14 -0.88
CA GLY A 15 -3.99 0.75 -1.82
C GLY A 15 -3.32 1.94 -2.50
N ASP A 16 -4.12 2.88 -3.01
CA ASP A 16 -3.60 4.11 -3.65
C ASP A 16 -2.89 5.02 -2.64
N VAL A 17 -3.41 5.09 -1.41
CA VAL A 17 -2.78 5.83 -0.31
C VAL A 17 -1.44 5.22 0.03
N LEU A 18 -1.36 3.90 0.21
CA LEU A 18 -0.10 3.22 0.49
C LEU A 18 0.91 3.45 -0.63
N PHE A 19 0.51 3.37 -1.90
CA PHE A 19 1.39 3.71 -3.02
C PHE A 19 1.88 5.17 -2.97
N GLY A 20 1.00 6.10 -2.59
CA GLY A 20 1.34 7.50 -2.37
C GLY A 20 2.38 7.69 -1.28
N LEU A 21 2.24 6.98 -0.16
CA LEU A 21 3.18 7.01 0.96
C LEU A 21 4.50 6.31 0.60
N LEU A 22 4.45 5.22 -0.17
CA LEU A 22 5.63 4.52 -0.67
C LEU A 22 6.49 5.44 -1.54
N LYS A 23 5.86 6.34 -2.32
CA LYS A 23 6.60 7.37 -3.07
C LYS A 23 7.39 8.29 -2.13
N LYS A 24 6.87 8.60 -0.94
CA LYS A 24 7.52 9.45 0.08
C LYS A 24 8.67 8.73 0.77
N THR A 25 8.54 7.43 1.02
CA THR A 25 9.53 6.65 1.79
C THR A 25 10.58 5.95 0.93
N SER A 26 10.21 5.48 -0.27
CA SER A 26 11.12 4.82 -1.21
C SER A 26 10.68 5.04 -2.67
N LEU A 27 11.25 6.09 -3.28
CA LEU A 27 11.01 6.39 -4.69
C LEU A 27 11.42 5.25 -5.65
N PRO A 28 12.53 4.52 -5.45
CA PRO A 28 12.91 3.40 -6.33
C PRO A 28 11.85 2.30 -6.35
N ILE A 29 11.38 1.85 -5.17
CA ILE A 29 10.36 0.79 -5.07
C ILE A 29 9.06 1.27 -5.71
N HIS A 30 8.61 2.49 -5.39
CA HIS A 30 7.41 3.06 -6.01
C HIS A 30 7.50 3.09 -7.55
N LYS A 31 8.63 3.53 -8.12
CA LYS A 31 8.83 3.56 -9.58
C LYS A 31 8.78 2.16 -10.18
N HIS A 32 9.40 1.17 -9.51
CA HIS A 32 9.40 -0.22 -9.93
C HIS A 32 7.99 -0.80 -10.00
N LEU A 33 7.23 -0.70 -8.90
CA LEU A 33 5.85 -1.18 -8.83
C LEU A 33 4.96 -0.49 -9.86
N LYS A 34 5.13 0.83 -10.04
CA LYS A 34 4.38 1.59 -11.05
C LYS A 34 4.70 1.16 -12.48
N LYS A 35 5.98 0.89 -12.79
CA LYS A 35 6.40 0.42 -14.12
C LYS A 35 5.75 -0.93 -14.45
N GLN A 36 5.60 -1.79 -13.45
CA GLN A 36 4.98 -3.11 -13.58
C GLN A 36 3.44 -3.08 -13.55
N LYS A 37 2.83 -1.91 -13.36
CA LYS A 37 1.38 -1.75 -13.17
C LYS A 37 0.82 -2.65 -12.06
N MET A 38 1.60 -2.82 -10.98
CA MET A 38 1.19 -3.60 -9.82
C MET A 38 -0.06 -3.00 -9.18
N GLU A 39 -1.15 -3.76 -9.20
CA GLU A 39 -2.39 -3.35 -8.54
C GLU A 39 -2.29 -3.65 -7.04
N PRO A 40 -2.63 -2.68 -6.17
CA PRO A 40 -2.54 -2.88 -4.72
C PRO A 40 -3.32 -4.09 -4.21
N ILE A 41 -4.46 -4.40 -4.82
CA ILE A 41 -5.36 -5.49 -4.41
C ILE A 41 -4.66 -6.87 -4.33
N LEU A 42 -3.57 -7.08 -5.09
CA LEU A 42 -2.82 -8.34 -5.19
C LEU A 42 -2.04 -8.72 -3.93
N TYR A 43 -1.79 -7.75 -3.04
CA TYR A 43 -1.05 -7.95 -1.78
C TYR A 43 -1.74 -7.24 -0.60
N MET A 44 -2.42 -6.12 -0.84
CA MET A 44 -3.08 -5.32 0.21
C MET A 44 -4.22 -6.03 0.91
N THR A 45 -4.98 -6.84 0.17
CA THR A 45 -6.19 -7.45 0.72
C THR A 45 -5.87 -8.30 1.94
N GLU A 46 -4.83 -9.14 1.86
CA GLU A 46 -4.42 -9.97 3.01
C GLU A 46 -3.81 -9.13 4.14
N TRP A 47 -3.01 -8.12 3.81
CA TRP A 47 -2.32 -7.28 4.80
C TRP A 47 -3.30 -6.43 5.62
N PHE A 48 -4.26 -5.78 4.95
CA PHE A 48 -5.14 -4.78 5.56
C PHE A 48 -6.38 -5.42 6.16
N MET A 49 -7.01 -6.39 5.48
CA MET A 49 -8.22 -7.03 6.00
C MET A 49 -7.93 -7.92 7.19
N CYS A 50 -6.77 -8.59 7.20
CA CYS A 50 -6.38 -9.49 8.27
C CYS A 50 -5.34 -8.87 9.21
N VAL A 51 -5.04 -7.58 9.08
CA VAL A 51 -4.05 -6.85 9.90
C VAL A 51 -2.78 -7.68 10.10
N PHE A 52 -2.24 -8.17 8.97
CA PHE A 52 -1.03 -9.01 8.88
C PHE A 52 -1.03 -10.36 9.62
N THR A 53 -2.14 -10.80 10.22
CA THR A 53 -2.23 -12.09 10.94
C THR A 53 -1.91 -13.31 10.08
N ARG A 54 -2.07 -13.21 8.76
CA ARG A 54 -1.73 -14.26 7.78
C ARG A 54 -0.32 -14.13 7.20
N THR A 55 0.36 -13.02 7.47
CA THR A 55 1.64 -12.67 6.83
C THR A 55 2.80 -12.62 7.82
N LEU A 56 2.57 -12.29 9.08
CA LEU A 56 3.63 -12.13 10.08
C LEU A 56 3.64 -13.28 11.09
N PRO A 57 4.79 -13.58 11.73
CA PRO A 57 4.82 -14.47 12.88
C PRO A 57 3.97 -13.92 14.02
N TRP A 58 3.43 -14.81 14.85
CA TRP A 58 2.49 -14.41 15.90
C TRP A 58 3.02 -13.32 16.83
N GLY A 59 4.29 -13.41 17.26
CA GLY A 59 4.93 -12.38 18.07
C GLY A 59 4.90 -10.99 17.41
N CYS A 60 5.23 -10.90 16.12
CA CYS A 60 5.15 -9.66 15.36
C CYS A 60 3.71 -9.15 15.22
N VAL A 61 2.74 -10.06 15.02
CA VAL A 61 1.31 -9.69 14.95
C VAL A 61 0.86 -9.01 16.24
N LEU A 62 1.22 -9.56 17.40
CA LEU A 62 0.89 -8.96 18.70
C LEU A 62 1.47 -7.55 18.84
N ARG A 63 2.74 -7.36 18.49
CA ARG A 63 3.35 -6.02 18.51
C ARG A 63 2.67 -5.02 17.56
N VAL A 64 2.28 -5.48 16.37
CA VAL A 64 1.53 -4.65 15.42
C VAL A 64 0.18 -4.27 16.00
N TRP A 65 -0.50 -5.20 16.67
CA TRP A 65 -1.78 -4.94 17.32
C TRP A 65 -1.65 -3.98 18.50
N ASP A 66 -0.63 -4.12 19.35
CA ASP A 66 -0.35 -3.20 20.45
C ASP A 66 -0.17 -1.76 19.93
N MET A 67 0.69 -1.60 18.91
CA MET A 67 0.88 -0.30 18.25
C MET A 67 -0.41 0.18 17.60
N PHE A 68 -1.15 -0.66 16.89
CA PHE A 68 -2.39 -0.29 16.20
C PHE A 68 -3.48 0.15 17.18
N LEU A 69 -3.62 -0.51 18.34
CA LEU A 69 -4.58 -0.11 19.37
C LEU A 69 -4.18 1.20 20.05
N CYS A 70 -2.88 1.48 20.19
CA CYS A 70 -2.39 2.71 20.81
C CYS A 70 -2.35 3.92 19.85
N GLU A 71 -1.92 3.72 18.60
CA GLU A 71 -1.68 4.78 17.61
C GLU A 71 -2.72 4.80 16.48
N GLY A 72 -3.52 3.76 16.30
CA GLY A 72 -4.52 3.66 15.24
C GLY A 72 -3.98 3.19 13.88
N VAL A 73 -4.79 3.42 12.84
CA VAL A 73 -4.62 2.83 11.50
C VAL A 73 -3.31 3.17 10.79
N LYS A 74 -2.66 4.28 11.15
CA LYS A 74 -1.35 4.66 10.58
C LYS A 74 -0.28 3.56 10.72
N VAL A 75 -0.39 2.75 11.77
CA VAL A 75 0.51 1.62 12.02
C VAL A 75 0.43 0.58 10.91
N VAL A 76 -0.78 0.29 10.40
CA VAL A 76 -0.97 -0.69 9.32
C VAL A 76 -0.19 -0.27 8.07
N PHE A 77 -0.24 1.02 7.71
CA PHE A 77 0.51 1.55 6.59
C PHE A 77 2.02 1.56 6.83
N ARG A 78 2.49 1.93 8.02
CA ARG A 78 3.91 1.87 8.38
C ARG A 78 4.45 0.45 8.24
N VAL A 79 3.76 -0.53 8.81
CA VAL A 79 4.14 -1.95 8.71
C VAL A 79 4.20 -2.39 7.25
N ALA A 80 3.18 -2.08 6.43
CA ALA A 80 3.21 -2.42 5.01
C ALA A 80 4.41 -1.80 4.25
N LEU A 81 4.79 -0.56 4.59
CA LEU A 81 5.97 0.09 4.02
C LEU A 81 7.28 -0.58 4.47
N VAL A 82 7.36 -1.03 5.72
CA VAL A 82 8.48 -1.84 6.20
C VAL A 82 8.57 -3.16 5.43
N LEU A 83 7.44 -3.84 5.20
CA LEU A 83 7.41 -5.09 4.42
C LEU A 83 7.90 -4.88 2.98
N PHE A 84 7.52 -3.77 2.34
CA PHE A 84 8.08 -3.43 1.03
C PHE A 84 9.60 -3.26 1.06
N ARG A 85 10.13 -2.62 2.10
CA ARG A 85 11.57 -2.43 2.26
C ARG A 85 12.29 -3.76 2.51
N ILE A 86 11.69 -4.67 3.28
CA ILE A 86 12.24 -6.02 3.50
C ILE A 86 12.25 -6.81 2.19
N ALA A 87 11.15 -6.81 1.43
CA ALA A 87 11.06 -7.57 0.18
C ALA A 87 11.93 -7.01 -0.95
N LEU A 88 11.98 -5.68 -1.10
CA LEU A 88 12.45 -5.00 -2.32
C LEU A 88 13.54 -3.96 -2.07
N GLY A 89 13.91 -3.72 -0.82
CA GLY A 89 14.88 -2.69 -0.43
C GLY A 89 16.34 -3.12 -0.57
N GLU A 90 16.62 -4.41 -0.74
CA GLU A 90 17.99 -4.89 -0.93
C GLU A 90 18.60 -4.36 -2.25
N PRO A 91 19.88 -3.95 -2.25
CA PRO A 91 20.57 -3.53 -3.46
C PRO A 91 20.49 -4.59 -4.57
N GLY A 92 20.12 -4.17 -5.78
CA GLY A 92 19.99 -5.09 -6.92
C GLY A 92 18.73 -5.98 -6.91
N CYS A 93 17.92 -5.96 -5.84
CA CYS A 93 16.68 -6.73 -5.79
C CYS A 93 15.70 -6.31 -6.89
N LEU A 94 15.53 -5.00 -7.13
CA LEU A 94 14.60 -4.50 -8.16
C LEU A 94 14.99 -4.97 -9.57
N SER A 95 16.29 -5.09 -9.88
CA SER A 95 16.76 -5.61 -11.17
C SER A 95 16.51 -7.12 -11.32
N GLN A 96 16.44 -7.86 -10.22
CA GLN A 96 16.14 -9.30 -10.22
C GLN A 96 14.63 -9.59 -10.29
N CYS A 97 13.78 -8.55 -10.28
CA CYS A 97 12.34 -8.70 -10.40
C CYS A 97 11.82 -7.90 -11.60
N PRO A 98 12.19 -8.24 -12.85
CA PRO A 98 11.73 -7.50 -14.04
C PRO A 98 10.22 -7.55 -14.24
N THR A 99 9.54 -8.60 -13.75
CA THR A 99 8.10 -8.82 -13.94
C THR A 99 7.29 -8.64 -12.66
N MET A 100 5.98 -8.41 -12.84
CA MET A 100 5.02 -8.36 -11.74
C MET A 100 5.03 -9.65 -10.90
N TYR A 101 5.22 -10.81 -11.56
CA TYR A 101 5.19 -12.11 -10.91
C TYR A 101 6.30 -12.27 -9.87
N GLU A 102 7.55 -11.98 -10.23
CA GLU A 102 8.69 -12.11 -9.31
C GLU A 102 8.57 -11.14 -8.14
N THR A 103 8.12 -9.90 -8.40
CA THR A 103 7.86 -8.91 -7.36
C THR A 103 6.79 -9.40 -6.38
N LEU A 104 5.68 -9.96 -6.88
CA LEU A 104 4.63 -10.54 -6.03
C LEU A 104 5.12 -11.76 -5.26
N GLU A 105 5.92 -12.62 -5.88
CA GLU A 105 6.51 -13.78 -5.22
C GLU A 105 7.37 -13.36 -4.03
N LYS A 106 8.21 -12.32 -4.18
CA LYS A 106 8.98 -11.75 -3.06
C LYS A 106 8.09 -11.14 -1.97
N LEU A 107 7.03 -10.43 -2.34
CA LEU A 107 6.11 -9.85 -1.36
C LEU A 107 5.29 -10.91 -0.59
N ARG A 108 5.04 -12.07 -1.20
CA ARG A 108 4.34 -13.20 -0.56
C ARG A 108 5.28 -14.10 0.23
N ARG A 109 6.54 -14.23 -0.20
CA ARG A 109 7.58 -15.05 0.45
C ARG A 109 8.60 -14.17 1.18
N LEU A 110 8.09 -13.24 1.96
CA LEU A 110 8.94 -12.46 2.87
C LEU A 110 9.67 -13.43 3.83
N PRO A 111 10.92 -13.15 4.22
CA PRO A 111 11.64 -13.93 5.23
C PRO A 111 11.08 -13.64 6.64
N ILE A 112 9.78 -13.87 6.82
CA ILE A 112 9.02 -13.55 8.02
C ILE A 112 9.41 -14.45 9.19
N GLN A 113 9.89 -15.66 8.91
CA GLN A 113 10.28 -16.62 9.94
C GLN A 113 11.47 -16.13 10.78
N THR A 114 12.30 -15.27 10.20
CA THR A 114 13.44 -14.63 10.87
C THR A 114 13.16 -13.18 11.24
N LEU A 115 11.91 -12.70 11.07
CA LEU A 115 11.55 -11.33 11.39
C LEU A 115 11.42 -11.18 12.90
N GLU A 116 12.34 -10.41 13.48
CA GLU A 116 12.29 -10.08 14.89
C GLU A 116 11.26 -9.00 15.20
N GLU A 117 10.54 -9.18 16.31
CA GLU A 117 9.55 -8.23 16.81
C GLU A 117 10.12 -6.83 16.99
N GLU A 118 11.28 -6.74 17.65
CA GLU A 118 11.93 -5.47 17.96
C GLU A 118 12.34 -4.73 16.68
N PHE A 119 12.88 -5.46 15.70
CA PHE A 119 13.22 -4.89 14.40
C PHE A 119 11.98 -4.31 13.71
N LEU A 120 10.86 -5.04 13.69
CA LEU A 120 9.63 -4.56 13.06
C LEU A 120 9.09 -3.29 13.73
N VAL A 121 9.07 -3.27 15.07
CA VAL A 121 8.63 -2.11 15.85
C VAL A 121 9.54 -0.92 15.56
N GLN A 122 10.86 -1.09 15.66
CA GLN A 122 11.84 -0.02 15.41
C GLN A 122 11.73 0.55 14.00
N GLU A 123 11.68 -0.31 12.97
CA GLU A 123 11.56 0.15 11.58
C GLU A 123 10.21 0.83 11.31
N SER A 124 9.12 0.35 11.92
CA SER A 124 7.80 0.99 11.84
C SER A 124 7.84 2.40 12.44
N LEU A 125 8.44 2.57 13.63
CA LEU A 125 8.54 3.86 14.30
C LEU A 125 9.51 4.83 13.60
N ARG A 126 10.55 4.33 12.92
CA ARG A 126 11.45 5.14 12.09
C ARG A 126 10.76 5.77 10.88
N LEU A 127 9.65 5.18 10.41
CA LEU A 127 8.85 5.77 9.36
C LEU A 127 8.07 6.97 9.92
N ASN A 128 8.54 8.18 9.59
CA ASN A 128 7.89 9.46 9.89
C ASN A 128 6.60 9.69 9.07
N ILE A 129 5.66 8.75 9.17
CA ILE A 129 4.31 8.82 8.61
C ILE A 129 3.38 9.23 9.73
N THR A 130 2.95 10.49 9.69
CA THR A 130 2.02 11.07 10.68
C THR A 130 0.58 10.87 10.24
N GLU A 131 -0.38 11.03 11.16
CA GLU A 131 -1.81 11.06 10.81
C GLU A 131 -2.12 12.15 9.78
N ARG A 132 -1.43 13.29 9.86
CA ARG A 132 -1.57 14.36 8.87
C ARG A 132 -1.10 13.93 7.48
N ASP A 133 -0.05 13.10 7.38
CA ASP A 133 0.40 12.56 6.09
C ASP A 133 -0.62 11.58 5.52
N MET A 134 -1.16 10.71 6.38
CA MET A 134 -2.21 9.75 6.04
C MET A 134 -3.45 10.46 5.49
N GLU A 135 -3.98 11.43 6.25
CA GLU A 135 -5.19 12.17 5.89
C GLU A 135 -5.01 12.96 4.59
N LYS A 136 -3.87 13.66 4.45
CA LYS A 136 -3.55 14.40 3.22
C LYS A 136 -3.50 13.50 2.00
N GLU A 137 -2.87 12.32 2.11
CA GLU A 137 -2.80 11.40 0.99
C GLU A 137 -4.17 10.77 0.71
N HIS A 138 -4.94 10.40 1.73
CA HIS A 138 -6.30 9.87 1.60
C HIS A 138 -7.24 10.84 0.87
N GLN A 139 -7.32 12.10 1.34
CA GLN A 139 -8.10 13.15 0.68
C GLN A 139 -7.67 13.37 -0.77
N LYS A 140 -6.36 13.38 -1.03
CA LYS A 140 -5.80 13.53 -2.37
C LYS A 140 -6.21 12.38 -3.30
N GLN A 141 -6.24 11.13 -2.83
CA GLN A 141 -6.65 10.00 -3.65
C GLN A 141 -8.16 9.98 -3.92
N ILE A 142 -8.99 10.31 -2.92
CA ILE A 142 -10.44 10.49 -3.11
C ILE A 142 -10.72 11.59 -4.14
N GLN A 143 -10.08 12.76 -4.02
CA GLN A 143 -10.30 13.87 -4.95
C GLN A 143 -9.87 13.52 -6.38
N ARG A 144 -8.76 12.79 -6.54
CA ARG A 144 -8.30 12.29 -7.84
C ARG A 144 -9.31 11.33 -8.48
N ARG A 145 -9.96 10.48 -7.70
CA ARG A 145 -10.99 9.56 -8.20
C ARG A 145 -12.24 10.30 -8.66
N LYS A 146 -12.77 11.20 -7.83
CA LYS A 146 -13.90 12.07 -8.20
C LYS A 146 -13.64 12.87 -9.48
N THR A 147 -12.42 13.38 -9.64
CA THR A 147 -12.03 14.16 -10.84
C THR A 147 -11.92 13.28 -12.08
N LYS A 148 -11.46 12.03 -11.96
CA LYS A 148 -11.44 11.06 -13.07
C LYS A 148 -12.84 10.66 -13.50
N GLU A 149 -13.75 10.47 -12.54
CA GLU A 149 -15.16 10.16 -12.81
C GLU A 149 -15.85 11.32 -13.55
N MET A 150 -15.71 12.56 -13.08
CA MET A 150 -16.25 13.74 -13.80
C MET A 150 -15.66 13.93 -15.20
N ASN A 151 -14.39 13.60 -15.40
CA ASN A 151 -13.74 13.75 -16.71
C ASN A 151 -14.01 12.58 -17.67
N GLY A 152 -14.40 11.41 -17.14
CA GLY A 152 -14.77 10.22 -17.91
C GLY A 152 -16.17 10.29 -18.53
N ASP A 153 -17.01 11.23 -18.10
CA ASP A 153 -18.39 11.42 -18.57
C ASP A 153 -18.55 12.50 -19.66
N LYS A 154 -17.53 12.71 -20.49
CA LYS A 154 -17.72 13.50 -21.73
C LYS A 154 -18.19 12.55 -22.84
N PRO A 155 -19.49 12.49 -23.18
CA PRO A 155 -19.93 11.72 -24.34
C PRO A 155 -19.21 12.25 -25.58
N GLY A 156 -18.56 11.33 -26.31
CA GLY A 156 -17.89 11.62 -27.55
C GLY A 156 -18.82 12.38 -28.48
N ARG A 157 -18.41 13.59 -28.86
CA ARG A 157 -19.06 14.38 -29.90
C ARG A 157 -18.97 13.57 -31.19
N HIS A 158 -20.02 12.81 -31.51
CA HIS A 158 -20.19 12.20 -32.82
C HIS A 158 -20.09 13.32 -33.86
N LYS A 159 -18.95 13.39 -34.55
CA LYS A 159 -18.85 14.13 -35.79
C LYS A 159 -19.70 13.38 -36.81
N HIS A 160 -20.97 13.75 -36.94
CA HIS A 160 -21.66 13.59 -38.22
C HIS A 160 -20.93 14.48 -39.21
N ARG A 161 -20.14 13.85 -40.07
CA ARG A 161 -19.57 14.47 -41.26
C ARG A 161 -20.58 14.20 -42.37
N SER A 162 -21.35 15.24 -42.71
CA SER A 162 -22.05 15.37 -43.98
C SER A 162 -21.07 15.45 -45.14
#